data_AF-A0A6M3MCC2-F1
#
_entry.id   AF-A0A6M3MCC2-F1
#
_cell.length_a   1.000
_cell.length_b   1.000
_cell.length_c   1.000
_cell.angle_alpha   90.00
_cell.angle_beta   90.00
_cell.angle_gamma   90.00
#
_symmetry.space_group_name_H-M   'P 1'
#
loop_
_entity.id
_entity.type
_entity.pdbx_description
1 polymer ?
#
loop_
_entity_poly.entity_id
_entity_poly.type
_entity_poly.pdbx_seq_one_letter_code
_entity_poly.pdbx_strand_id
1 'polypeptide(L)' 'MSKDIQLKDVDPELHREFKTACSHFGISMKDVIVKHMQNIINDYRKDKAGFLVKVNRKSKWRRK' A
#
# COMPACT_ATOMS: atom_id res chain seq x y z
N MET A 1 0.45 12.28 20.99
CA MET A 1 1.61 11.37 20.89
C MET A 1 1.45 10.51 19.65
N SER A 2 2.33 10.69 18.67
CA SER A 2 2.36 9.86 17.46
C SER A 2 2.77 8.44 17.88
N LYS A 3 1.89 7.46 17.70
CA LYS A 3 2.26 6.05 17.89
C LYS A 3 3.34 5.71 16.86
N ASP A 4 4.56 5.48 17.33
CA ASP A 4 5.63 4.91 16.52
C ASP A 4 5.19 3.52 16.05
N ILE A 5 5.28 3.30 14.74
CA ILE A 5 4.92 2.02 14.12
C ILE A 5 6.06 1.06 14.46
N GLN A 6 5.84 0.18 15.44
CA GLN A 6 6.76 -0.91 15.72
C GLN A 6 6.52 -2.02 14.68
N LEU A 7 7.41 -2.10 13.69
CA LEU A 7 7.48 -3.23 12.79
C LEU A 7 8.09 -4.41 13.55
N LYS A 8 7.26 -5.36 13.98
CA LYS A 8 7.69 -6.63 14.55
C LYS A 8 7.90 -7.63 13.40
N ASP A 9 8.88 -8.52 13.51
CA ASP A 9 9.24 -9.54 12.49
C ASP A 9 9.83 -9.00 11.17
N VAL A 10 10.48 -7.83 11.19
CA VAL A 10 11.30 -7.42 10.04
C VAL A 10 12.70 -7.96 10.19
N ASP A 11 13.21 -8.55 9.11
CA ASP A 11 14.59 -9.00 9.03
C ASP A 11 15.55 -7.84 9.42
N PRO A 12 16.48 -8.07 10.36
CA PRO A 12 17.32 -7.01 10.90
C PRO A 12 18.29 -6.42 9.87
N GLU A 13 18.74 -7.19 8.88
CA GLU A 13 19.58 -6.66 7.79
C GLU A 13 18.74 -5.75 6.89
N LEU A 14 17.55 -6.22 6.49
CA LEU A 14 16.62 -5.43 5.69
C LEU A 14 16.24 -4.11 6.39
N HIS A 15 15.98 -4.16 7.70
CA HIS A 15 15.67 -2.96 8.49
C HIS A 15 16.83 -1.95 8.50
N ARG A 16 18.07 -2.45 8.60
CA ARG A 16 19.29 -1.62 8.62
C ARG A 16 19.56 -0.98 7.26
N GLU A 17 19.39 -1.73 6.17
CA GLU A 17 19.49 -1.20 4.81
C GLU A 17 18.40 -0.16 4.54
N PHE A 18 17.16 -0.46 4.92
CA PHE A 18 16.04 0.45 4.75
C PHE A 18 16.22 1.76 5.53
N LYS A 19 16.76 1.68 6.76
CA LYS A 19 17.12 2.86 7.55
C LYS A 19 18.22 3.69 6.89
N THR A 20 19.26 3.02 6.36
CA THR A 20 20.38 3.66 5.66
C THR A 20 19.88 4.38 4.41
N ALA A 21 19.06 3.72 3.60
CA ALA A 21 18.45 4.31 2.41
C ALA A 21 17.60 5.53 2.77
N CYS A 22 16.71 5.42 3.77
CA CYS A 22 15.89 6.55 4.22
C CYS A 22 16.75 7.74 4.67
N SER A 23 17.83 7.48 5.41
CA SER A 23 18.76 8.53 5.84
C SER A 23 19.49 9.18 4.67
N HIS A 24 19.90 8.40 3.66
CA HIS A 24 20.58 8.91 2.47
C HIS A 24 19.69 9.84 1.65
N PHE A 25 18.40 9.51 1.51
CA PHE A 25 17.45 10.35 0.78
C PHE A 25 16.82 11.47 1.63
N GLY A 26 17.14 11.55 2.93
CA GLY A 26 16.55 12.53 3.84
C GLY A 26 15.05 12.33 4.08
N ILE A 27 14.55 11.09 3.95
CA ILE A 27 13.13 10.75 4.06
C ILE A 27 12.90 10.00 5.37
N SER A 28 11.77 10.24 6.04
CA SER A 28 11.40 9.46 7.21
C SER A 28 10.94 8.05 6.80
N MET A 29 11.47 7.00 7.44
CA MET A 29 10.98 5.61 7.25
C MET A 29 9.46 5.52 7.39
N LYS A 30 8.88 6.28 8.33
CA LYS A 30 7.43 6.33 8.55
C LYS A 30 6.68 6.81 7.32
N ASP A 31 7.18 7.84 6.65
CA ASP A 31 6.55 8.42 5.47
C ASP A 31 6.54 7.41 4.30
N VAL A 32 7.68 6.73 4.10
CA VAL A 32 7.82 5.68 3.09
C VAL A 32 6.84 4.53 3.35
N ILE A 33 6.75 4.05 4.59
CA ILE A 33 5.83 2.97 4.96
C ILE A 33 4.38 3.38 4.73
N VAL A 34 3.99 4.58 5.19
CA VAL A 34 2.62 5.08 5.03
C VAL A 34 2.26 5.23 3.56
N LYS A 35 3.16 5.79 2.74
CA LYS A 35 2.96 5.95 1.29
C LYS A 35 2.83 4.61 0.58
N HIS A 36 3.65 3.63 0.98
CA HIS A 36 3.56 2.27 0.43
C HIS A 36 2.22 1.60 0.80
N MET A 37 1.78 1.71 2.06
CA MET A 37 0.46 1.22 2.49
C MET A 37 -0.68 1.89 1.73
N GLN A 38 -0.62 3.21 1.52
CA GLN A 38 -1.62 3.95 0.74
C GLN A 38 -1.69 3.45 -0.70
N ASN A 39 -0.55 3.16 -1.34
CA ASN A 39 -0.51 2.61 -2.70
C ASN A 39 -1.18 1.23 -2.76
N ILE A 40 -0.87 0.33 -1.83
CA ILE A 40 -1.50 -1.00 -1.76
C ILE A 40 -3.02 -0.87 -1.61
N ILE A 41 -3.49 0.02 -0.73
CA ILE A 41 -4.93 0.26 -0.52
C ILE A 41 -5.58 0.85 -1.78
N ASN A 42 -4.91 1.78 -2.45
CA ASN A 42 -5.41 2.40 -3.68
C ASN A 42 -5.51 1.38 -4.81
N ASP A 43 -4.53 0.51 -4.97
CA ASP A 43 -4.55 -0.53 -5.99
C ASP A 43 -5.63 -1.57 -5.66
N TYR A 44 -5.77 -2.00 -4.40
CA TYR A 44 -6.88 -2.85 -3.98
C TYR A 44 -8.26 -2.21 -4.26
N ARG A 45 -8.40 -0.89 -4.02
CA ARG A 45 -9.63 -0.15 -4.34
C ARG A 45 -9.89 -0.07 -5.83
N LYS A 46 -8.85 0.13 -6.66
CA LYS A 46 -8.96 0.14 -8.12
C LYS A 46 -9.38 -1.23 -8.66
N ASP A 47 -8.78 -2.31 -8.16
CA ASP A 47 -9.15 -3.67 -8.55
C ASP A 47 -10.59 -3.99 -8.14
N LYS A 48 -10.99 -3.63 -6.92
CA LYS A 48 -12.37 -3.78 -6.45
C LYS A 48 -13.35 -2.96 -7.29
N ALA A 49 -13.01 -1.72 -7.64
CA ALA A 49 -13.81 -0.87 -8.51
C ALA A 49 -13.90 -1.43 -9.94
N GLY A 50 -12.78 -1.92 -10.48
CA GLY A 50 -12.70 -2.57 -11.79
C GLY A 50 -13.55 -3.84 -11.85
N PHE A 51 -13.53 -4.65 -10.79
CA PHE A 51 -14.38 -5.83 -10.66
C PHE A 51 -15.87 -5.46 -10.63
N LEU A 52 -16.27 -4.47 -9.82
CA LEU A 52 -17.65 -3.98 -9.75
C LEU A 52 -18.16 -3.42 -11.10
N VAL A 53 -17.31 -2.68 -11.83
CA VAL A 53 -17.66 -2.17 -13.18
C VAL A 53 -17.83 -3.32 -14.19
N LYS A 54 -16.99 -4.36 -14.11
CA LYS A 54 -17.06 -5.53 -15.00
C LYS A 54 -18.32 -6.37 -14.73
N VAL A 55 -18.70 -6.55 -13.47
CA VAL A 55 -19.94 -7.24 -13.06
C VAL A 55 -21.19 -6.46 -13.49
N ASN A 56 -21.19 -5.14 -13.35
CA ASN A 56 -22.32 -4.30 -13.75
C ASN A 56 -22.50 -4.26 -15.29
N ARG A 57 -21.40 -4.26 -16.06
CA ARG A 57 -21.45 -4.37 -17.53
C ARG A 57 -22.01 -5.72 -17.99
N LYS A 58 -21.60 -6.85 -17.41
CA LYS A 58 -22.14 -8.18 -17.79
C LYS A 58 -23.62 -8.36 -17.43
N SER A 59 -24.09 -7.69 -16.37
CA SER A 59 -25.49 -7.76 -15.93
C SER A 59 -26.44 -6.97 -16.83
N LYS A 60 -25.95 -5.91 -17.50
CA LYS A 60 -26.76 -5.06 -18.40
C LYS A 60 -27.08 -5.73 -19.75
N TRP A 61 -26.23 -6.65 -20.23
CA TRP A 61 -26.43 -7.37 -21.51
C TRP A 61 -27.24 -8.67 -21.38
N ARG A 62 -27.51 -9.16 -20.15
CA ARG A 62 -28.34 -10.36 -19.90
C ARG A 62 -29.83 -10.06 -19.72
N ARG A 63 -30.26 -8.79 -19.77
CA ARG A 63 -31.66 -8.36 -19.67
C ARG A 63 -32.15 -7.71 -20.97
N LYS A 64 -31.80 -8.29 -22.11
CA LYS A 64 -32.41 -7.93 -23.39
C LYS A 64 -32.64 -9.18 -24.22
#